data_AF-A0A1J3DPM1-F1
#
_entry.id   AF-A0A1J3DPM1-F1
#
_cell.length_a   1.000
_cell.length_b   1.000
_cell.length_c   1.000
_cell.angle_alpha   90.00
_cell.angle_beta   90.00
_cell.angle_gamma   90.00
#
_symmetry.space_group_name_H-M   'P 1'
#
loop_
_entity.id
_entity.type
_entity.pdbx_description
1 polymer ?
#
loop_
_entity_poly.entity_id
_entity_poly.type
_entity_poly.pdbx_seq_one_letter_code
_entity_poly.pdbx_strand_id
1 'polypeptide(L)'
;MDSPANSQKTVSDDEEIDYSIKPEFYDSDLDDKDELWMVKKRDGRTSDAVLSCPACFTTVCLECQRHEQYVTQYRAVFVVNCKVDENRLLQHDAAPPSIVGKRTRDSEKQETGSADGERLNPVICSTCSTEIGVFDSEEIYHFSNVIPSEP
;
A
#
# COMPACT_ATOMS: atom_id res chain seq x y z
N MET A 1 38.35 -48.11 -10.31
CA MET A 1 37.78 -46.75 -10.51
C MET A 1 37.08 -46.46 -9.22
N ASP A 2 37.88 -46.10 -8.23
CA ASP A 2 37.49 -46.13 -6.82
C ASP A 2 37.11 -44.72 -6.44
N SER A 3 35.80 -44.47 -6.42
CA SER A 3 35.23 -43.20 -5.99
C SER A 3 35.53 -42.97 -4.51
N PRO A 4 36.15 -41.85 -4.11
CA PRO A 4 36.41 -41.59 -2.71
C PRO A 4 35.11 -41.17 -2.03
N ALA A 5 34.63 -42.01 -1.11
CA ALA A 5 33.57 -41.68 -0.17
C ALA A 5 34.10 -40.66 0.86
N ASN A 6 34.27 -39.40 0.45
CA ASN A 6 34.48 -38.30 1.39
C ASN A 6 33.11 -37.78 1.82
N SER A 7 32.47 -38.51 2.74
CA SER A 7 31.32 -38.00 3.49
C SER A 7 31.84 -36.86 4.37
N GLN A 8 31.81 -35.64 3.83
CA GLN A 8 32.02 -34.44 4.63
C GLN A 8 30.93 -34.44 5.70
N LYS A 9 31.33 -34.78 6.92
CA LYS A 9 30.55 -34.64 8.14
C LYS A 9 30.18 -33.16 8.25
N THR A 10 28.96 -32.80 7.87
CA THR A 10 28.39 -31.50 8.18
C THR A 10 28.21 -31.45 9.68
N VAL A 11 29.15 -30.81 10.37
CA VAL A 11 28.95 -30.38 11.76
C VAL A 11 27.93 -29.25 11.72
N SER A 12 26.68 -29.59 12.04
CA SER A 12 25.68 -28.61 12.43
C SER A 12 26.00 -28.24 13.87
N ASP A 13 26.64 -27.08 14.06
CA ASP A 13 26.81 -26.46 15.36
C ASP A 13 25.45 -25.87 15.75
N ASP A 14 24.54 -26.76 16.14
CA ASP A 14 23.30 -26.38 16.81
C ASP A 14 23.66 -26.19 18.29
N GLU A 15 24.32 -25.06 18.59
CA GLU A 15 24.51 -24.64 19.98
C GLU A 15 23.11 -24.47 20.60
N GLU A 16 22.84 -25.26 21.64
CA GLU A 16 21.60 -25.17 22.41
C GLU A 16 21.41 -23.72 22.90
N ILE A 17 20.31 -23.08 22.48
CA ILE A 17 20.01 -21.70 22.86
C ILE A 17 19.84 -21.66 24.38
N ASP A 18 20.82 -21.10 25.10
CA ASP A 18 20.72 -20.90 26.55
C ASP A 18 19.72 -19.78 26.87
N TYR A 19 18.47 -20.18 27.07
CA TYR A 19 17.38 -19.28 27.50
C TYR A 19 17.61 -18.65 28.89
N SER A 20 18.67 -19.03 29.61
CA SER A 20 19.06 -18.39 30.88
C SER A 20 19.76 -17.04 30.66
N ILE A 21 20.35 -16.82 29.48
CA ILE A 21 20.98 -15.56 29.11
C ILE A 21 19.92 -14.67 28.47
N LYS A 22 19.59 -13.55 29.13
CA LYS A 22 18.69 -12.56 28.54
C LYS A 22 19.36 -12.01 27.26
N PRO A 23 18.71 -12.08 26.09
CA PRO A 23 19.30 -11.55 24.86
C PRO A 23 19.61 -10.06 25.02
N GLU A 24 20.85 -9.65 24.73
CA GLU A 24 21.30 -8.25 24.92
C GLU A 24 20.47 -7.23 24.12
N PHE A 25 19.82 -7.69 23.04
CA PHE A 25 18.99 -6.87 22.16
C PHE A 25 17.48 -7.03 22.38
N TYR A 26 17.05 -7.84 23.36
CA TYR A 26 15.63 -8.00 23.65
C TYR A 26 15.19 -7.03 24.76
N ASP A 27 14.43 -6.01 24.35
CA ASP A 27 13.74 -5.09 25.24
C ASP A 27 12.24 -5.40 25.17
N SER A 28 11.70 -5.88 26.30
CA SER A 28 10.30 -6.30 26.45
C SER A 28 9.31 -5.16 26.27
N ASP A 29 9.78 -3.92 26.42
CA ASP A 29 8.94 -2.73 26.42
C ASP A 29 8.99 -2.01 25.06
N LEU A 30 9.68 -2.58 24.05
CA LEU A 30 9.76 -1.98 22.71
C LEU A 30 8.39 -1.91 22.05
N ASP A 31 7.62 -2.99 22.13
CA ASP A 31 6.28 -3.05 21.53
C ASP A 31 5.38 -1.96 22.14
N ASP A 32 5.40 -1.79 23.47
CA ASP A 32 4.65 -0.74 24.17
C ASP A 32 5.10 0.68 23.74
N LYS A 33 6.40 0.89 23.58
CA LYS A 33 6.96 2.18 23.13
C LYS A 33 6.53 2.50 21.70
N ASP A 34 6.54 1.50 20.82
CA ASP A 34 6.15 1.62 19.42
C ASP A 34 4.64 1.88 19.28
N GLU A 35 3.81 1.19 20.08
CA GLU A 35 2.37 1.45 20.15
C GLU A 35 2.09 2.90 20.59
N LEU A 36 2.72 3.36 21.67
CA LEU A 36 2.58 4.74 22.16
C LEU A 36 3.05 5.76 21.11
N TRP A 37 4.11 5.44 20.36
CA TRP A 37 4.57 6.29 19.27
C TRP A 37 3.54 6.38 18.15
N MET A 38 2.92 5.26 17.74
CA MET A 38 1.85 5.24 16.73
C MET A 38 0.61 6.02 17.19
N VAL A 39 0.16 5.83 18.43
CA VAL A 39 -0.97 6.57 19.00
C VAL A 39 -0.71 8.07 18.99
N LYS A 40 0.49 8.49 19.40
CA LYS A 40 0.91 9.89 19.34
C LYS A 40 0.95 10.41 17.90
N LYS A 41 1.44 9.59 16.96
CA LYS A 41 1.56 9.98 15.55
C LYS A 41 0.19 10.23 14.92
N ARG A 42 -0.83 9.44 15.30
CA ARG A 42 -2.21 9.54 14.84
C ARG A 42 -3.06 10.58 15.58
N ASP A 43 -2.54 11.20 16.63
CA ASP A 43 -3.29 12.16 17.49
C ASP A 43 -4.64 11.60 17.98
N GLY A 44 -4.70 10.29 18.24
CA GLY A 44 -5.92 9.59 18.66
C GLY A 44 -7.00 9.37 17.59
N ARG A 45 -6.70 9.64 16.32
CA ARG A 45 -7.63 9.38 15.21
C ARG A 45 -7.68 7.89 14.89
N THR A 46 -8.89 7.40 14.62
CA THR A 46 -9.12 6.04 14.15
C THR A 46 -8.80 5.94 12.66
N SER A 47 -7.97 4.97 12.29
CA SER A 47 -7.68 4.61 10.90
C SER A 47 -8.29 3.25 10.59
N ASP A 48 -8.78 3.06 9.37
CA ASP A 48 -9.33 1.76 8.94
C ASP A 48 -8.23 0.74 8.63
N ALA A 49 -7.05 1.22 8.23
CA ALA A 49 -5.89 0.38 7.92
C ALA A 49 -4.57 1.18 7.99
N VAL A 50 -3.46 0.46 7.97
CA VAL A 50 -2.15 0.97 7.57
C VAL A 50 -1.86 0.47 6.17
N LEU A 51 -1.42 1.35 5.27
CA LEU A 51 -1.19 1.01 3.86
C LEU A 51 0.31 0.87 3.58
N SER A 52 0.68 -0.19 2.87
CA SER A 52 2.05 -0.46 2.43
C SER A 52 2.14 -0.60 0.92
N CYS A 53 3.28 -0.19 0.37
CA CYS A 53 3.57 -0.34 -1.06
C CYS A 53 3.66 -1.84 -1.44
N PRO A 54 3.02 -2.28 -2.53
CA PRO A 54 3.00 -3.70 -2.90
C PRO A 54 4.34 -4.22 -3.41
N ALA A 55 5.25 -3.35 -3.87
CA ALA A 55 6.53 -3.76 -4.44
C ALA A 55 7.67 -3.81 -3.40
N CYS A 56 7.68 -2.86 -2.45
CA CYS A 56 8.77 -2.72 -1.49
C CYS A 56 8.33 -2.76 -0.02
N PHE A 57 7.04 -2.97 0.25
CA PHE A 57 6.44 -3.01 1.59
C PHE A 57 6.69 -1.77 2.46
N THR A 58 7.20 -0.67 1.88
CA THR A 58 7.34 0.59 2.59
C THR A 58 5.95 1.10 2.96
N THR A 59 5.75 1.46 4.23
CA THR A 59 4.52 2.09 4.68
C THR A 59 4.30 3.41 3.96
N VAL A 60 3.14 3.56 3.32
CA VAL A 60 2.76 4.73 2.51
C VAL A 60 1.69 5.59 3.18
N CYS A 61 0.91 5.01 4.10
CA CYS A 61 -0.14 5.74 4.81
C CYS A 61 -0.41 5.11 6.18
N LEU A 62 -0.46 5.94 7.22
CA LEU A 62 -0.78 5.52 8.60
C LEU A 62 -2.24 5.81 8.99
N GLU A 63 -2.88 6.72 8.27
CA GLU A 63 -4.25 7.21 8.49
C GLU A 63 -5.03 7.20 7.18
N CYS A 64 -5.88 6.21 6.99
CA CYS A 64 -6.75 6.12 5.83
C CYS A 64 -8.17 5.70 6.20
N GLN A 65 -9.10 6.07 5.33
CA GLN A 65 -10.50 5.68 5.39
C GLN A 65 -10.80 4.79 4.19
N ARG A 66 -11.45 3.66 4.43
CA ARG A 66 -11.85 2.74 3.38
C ARG A 66 -13.00 3.35 2.58
N HIS A 67 -12.94 3.24 1.26
CA HIS A 67 -14.00 3.77 0.39
C HIS A 67 -15.31 3.00 0.62
N GLU A 68 -16.45 3.71 0.71
CA GLU A 68 -17.75 3.10 1.03
C GLU A 68 -18.20 2.09 -0.04
N GLN A 69 -17.97 2.41 -1.32
CA GLN A 69 -18.37 1.57 -2.44
C GLN A 69 -17.33 0.50 -2.82
N TYR A 70 -16.04 0.79 -2.64
CA TYR A 70 -14.95 -0.06 -3.11
C TYR A 70 -14.07 -0.44 -1.93
N VAL A 71 -14.32 -1.61 -1.36
CA VAL A 71 -13.66 -2.09 -0.14
C VAL A 71 -12.13 -2.21 -0.30
N THR A 72 -11.64 -2.39 -1.52
CA THR A 72 -10.21 -2.47 -1.85
C THR A 72 -9.54 -1.10 -2.06
N GLN A 73 -10.30 -0.01 -1.99
CA GLN A 73 -9.78 1.35 -2.18
C GLN A 73 -9.79 2.11 -0.87
N TYR A 74 -8.79 2.96 -0.71
CA TYR A 74 -8.58 3.73 0.51
C TYR A 74 -8.34 5.19 0.16
N ARG A 75 -8.94 6.09 0.95
CA ARG A 75 -8.77 7.54 0.85
C ARG A 75 -7.93 8.04 2.01
N ALA A 76 -7.03 8.96 1.74
CA ALA A 76 -6.21 9.59 2.77
C ALA A 76 -5.93 11.04 2.45
N VAL A 77 -5.70 11.82 3.50
CA VAL A 77 -5.26 13.23 3.40
C VAL A 77 -3.75 13.34 3.68
N PHE A 78 -3.25 12.49 4.59
CA PHE A 78 -1.85 12.50 5.00
C PHE A 78 -1.17 11.22 4.56
N VAL A 79 -0.10 11.36 3.78
CA VAL A 79 0.67 10.25 3.24
C VAL A 79 2.14 10.39 3.63
N VAL A 80 2.83 9.26 3.69
CA VAL A 80 4.27 9.20 3.93
C VAL A 80 4.91 8.42 2.80
N ASN A 81 6.16 8.74 2.44
CA ASN A 81 6.88 7.99 1.41
C ASN A 81 6.17 7.93 0.03
N CYS A 82 5.35 8.92 -0.30
CA CYS A 82 4.66 9.06 -1.59
C CYS A 82 5.18 10.30 -2.35
N LYS A 83 5.13 10.24 -3.69
CA LYS A 83 5.38 11.37 -4.59
C LYS A 83 4.22 11.48 -5.57
N VAL A 84 3.75 12.70 -5.84
CA VAL A 84 2.73 12.97 -6.86
C VAL A 84 3.46 13.35 -8.15
N ASP A 85 3.15 12.68 -9.24
CA ASP A 85 3.66 13.05 -10.57
C ASP A 85 2.66 13.98 -11.25
N GLU A 86 2.77 15.27 -10.97
CA GLU A 86 1.90 16.34 -11.50
C GLU A 86 2.01 16.53 -13.03
N ASN A 87 3.04 15.96 -13.65
CA ASN A 87 3.29 16.11 -15.08
C ASN A 87 2.48 15.11 -15.92
N ARG A 88 2.03 14.00 -15.29
CA ARG A 88 1.29 12.94 -15.94
C ARG A 88 -0.19 13.03 -15.58
N LEU A 89 -0.91 13.99 -16.15
CA LEU A 89 -2.37 14.10 -15.96
C LEU A 89 -3.06 12.88 -16.58
N LEU A 90 -3.74 12.09 -15.76
CA LEU A 90 -4.67 11.08 -16.24
C LEU A 90 -6.00 11.77 -16.53
N GLN A 91 -6.32 11.95 -17.81
CA GLN A 91 -7.69 12.26 -18.21
C GLN A 91 -8.44 10.94 -18.34
N HIS A 92 -9.52 10.80 -17.56
CA HIS A 92 -10.50 9.77 -17.86
C HIS A 92 -11.19 10.17 -19.17
N ASP A 93 -10.81 9.53 -20.27
CA ASP A 93 -11.43 9.77 -21.57
C ASP A 93 -12.93 9.51 -21.47
N ALA A 94 -13.72 10.59 -21.52
CA ALA A 94 -15.08 10.51 -21.99
C ALA A 94 -15.04 9.91 -23.41
N ALA A 95 -15.84 8.86 -23.62
CA ALA A 95 -15.86 8.03 -24.82
C ALA A 95 -15.70 8.83 -26.15
N PRO A 96 -15.03 8.24 -27.18
CA PRO A 96 -14.88 8.89 -28.47
C PRO A 96 -16.27 9.19 -29.09
N PRO A 97 -16.43 10.28 -29.88
CA PRO A 97 -17.67 10.56 -30.58
C PRO A 97 -17.85 9.53 -31.71
N SER A 98 -18.48 8.40 -31.42
CA SER A 98 -18.84 7.43 -32.45
C SER A 98 -19.98 8.00 -33.30
N ILE A 99 -19.67 8.29 -34.55
CA ILE A 99 -20.62 8.62 -35.60
C ILE A 99 -21.74 7.57 -35.65
N VAL A 100 -22.97 8.09 -35.64
CA VAL A 100 -24.28 7.48 -35.97
C VAL A 100 -24.23 6.06 -36.55
N GLY A 101 -24.73 5.08 -35.80
CA GLY A 101 -24.93 3.70 -36.26
C GLY A 101 -25.78 2.85 -35.31
N LYS A 102 -27.08 2.77 -35.62
CA LYS A 102 -28.16 2.06 -34.91
C LYS A 102 -27.86 0.56 -34.63
N ARG A 103 -27.91 0.12 -33.36
CA ARG A 103 -28.61 -1.11 -32.86
C ARG A 103 -28.32 -1.50 -31.39
N THR A 104 -29.39 -1.52 -30.59
CA THR A 104 -29.70 -2.37 -29.43
C THR A 104 -28.61 -3.31 -28.86
N ARG A 105 -28.23 -3.13 -27.59
CA ARG A 105 -28.28 -4.17 -26.55
C ARG A 105 -28.01 -3.56 -25.16
N ASP A 106 -28.90 -3.89 -24.23
CA ASP A 106 -28.89 -3.56 -22.81
C ASP A 106 -27.56 -4.00 -22.16
N SER A 107 -26.83 -3.08 -21.55
CA SER A 107 -25.69 -3.36 -20.69
C SER A 107 -25.60 -2.24 -19.68
N GLU A 108 -25.96 -2.58 -18.47
CA GLU A 108 -26.01 -1.76 -17.27
C GLU A 108 -24.66 -1.06 -17.07
N LYS A 109 -24.63 0.23 -17.40
CA LYS A 109 -23.53 1.13 -17.09
C LYS A 109 -23.62 1.44 -15.61
N GLN A 110 -22.66 0.93 -14.88
CA GLN A 110 -22.43 1.30 -13.49
C GLN A 110 -21.84 2.71 -13.48
N GLU A 111 -22.71 3.70 -13.36
CA GLU A 111 -22.38 5.04 -12.93
C GLU A 111 -21.86 4.98 -11.51
N THR A 112 -20.65 5.46 -11.26
CA THR A 112 -20.29 6.07 -9.98
C THR A 112 -19.24 7.14 -10.15
N GLY A 113 -19.61 8.37 -9.74
CA GLY A 113 -18.71 9.46 -9.35
C GLY A 113 -18.27 10.39 -10.48
N SER A 114 -18.74 11.64 -10.39
CA SER A 114 -18.23 12.86 -11.07
C SER A 114 -17.90 12.79 -12.57
N ALA A 115 -18.91 13.13 -13.37
CA ALA A 115 -18.74 13.69 -14.70
C ALA A 115 -18.26 15.16 -14.63
N ASP A 116 -17.04 15.36 -14.13
CA ASP A 116 -16.25 16.54 -14.44
C ASP A 116 -14.88 16.05 -14.91
N GLY A 117 -14.18 16.80 -15.75
CA GLY A 117 -12.86 16.40 -16.26
C GLY A 117 -11.79 16.47 -15.18
N GLU A 118 -11.94 15.70 -14.10
CA GLU A 118 -11.11 15.71 -12.91
C GLU A 118 -9.70 15.26 -13.28
N ARG A 119 -8.76 16.18 -13.07
CA ARG A 119 -7.35 15.97 -13.37
C ARG A 119 -6.75 15.14 -12.25
N LEU A 120 -6.64 13.83 -12.49
CA LEU A 120 -6.03 12.92 -11.54
C LEU A 120 -4.53 12.83 -11.80
N ASN A 121 -3.74 13.12 -10.77
CA ASN A 121 -2.28 12.97 -10.81
C ASN A 121 -1.88 11.62 -10.22
N PRO A 122 -1.08 10.79 -10.90
CA PRO A 122 -0.67 9.50 -10.36
C PRO A 122 0.25 9.70 -9.14
N VAL A 123 0.04 8.86 -8.14
CA VAL A 123 0.81 8.79 -6.91
C VAL A 123 1.73 7.59 -6.98
N ILE A 124 3.02 7.84 -6.84
CA ILE A 124 4.06 6.82 -6.87
C ILE A 124 4.74 6.69 -5.50
N CYS A 125 5.18 5.48 -5.18
CA CYS A 125 6.00 5.25 -4.01
C CYS A 125 7.36 5.95 -4.17
N SER A 126 7.78 6.73 -3.17
CA SER A 126 9.04 7.46 -3.19
C SER A 126 10.29 6.55 -3.18
N THR A 127 10.15 5.32 -2.65
CA THR A 127 11.23 4.34 -2.48
C THR A 127 11.48 3.54 -3.76
N CYS A 128 10.43 2.97 -4.36
CA CYS A 128 10.56 2.04 -5.50
C CYS A 128 9.91 2.54 -6.79
N SER A 129 9.34 3.75 -6.79
CA SER A 129 8.67 4.39 -7.94
C SER A 129 7.47 3.62 -8.51
N THR A 130 6.90 2.67 -7.74
CA THR A 130 5.69 1.95 -8.13
C THR A 130 4.47 2.86 -8.01
N GLU A 131 3.58 2.84 -9.01
CA GLU A 131 2.29 3.53 -8.98
C GLU A 131 1.35 2.84 -7.99
N ILE A 132 0.91 3.59 -6.97
CA ILE A 132 0.13 3.09 -5.82
C ILE A 132 -1.28 3.69 -5.75
N GLY A 133 -1.53 4.79 -6.48
CA GLY A 133 -2.81 5.46 -6.46
C GLY A 133 -2.86 6.71 -7.33
N VAL A 134 -3.86 7.54 -7.08
CA VAL A 134 -4.06 8.83 -7.74
C VAL A 134 -4.35 9.92 -6.71
N PHE A 135 -4.08 11.17 -7.07
CA PHE A 135 -4.29 12.36 -6.29
C PHE A 135 -5.26 13.26 -7.04
N ASP A 136 -6.36 13.62 -6.39
CA ASP A 136 -7.46 14.37 -6.99
C ASP A 136 -7.35 15.87 -6.69
N SER A 137 -8.16 16.65 -7.40
CA SER A 137 -8.32 18.11 -7.28
C SER A 137 -8.81 18.58 -5.91
N GLU A 138 -9.49 17.73 -5.14
CA GLU A 138 -9.88 17.98 -3.74
C GLU A 138 -8.73 17.78 -2.73
N GLU A 139 -7.49 17.59 -3.22
CA GLU A 139 -6.31 17.30 -2.41
C GLU A 139 -6.38 15.98 -1.62
N ILE A 140 -7.11 15.00 -2.15
CA ILE A 140 -7.29 13.69 -1.53
C ILE A 140 -6.52 12.62 -2.31
N TYR A 141 -5.83 11.74 -1.58
CA TYR A 141 -5.15 10.57 -2.13
C TYR A 141 -6.12 9.39 -2.20
N HIS A 142 -6.23 8.79 -3.37
CA HIS A 142 -6.99 7.57 -3.62
C HIS A 142 -6.04 6.42 -3.92
N PHE A 143 -5.93 5.48 -3.01
CA PHE A 143 -5.10 4.29 -3.13
C PHE A 143 -5.92 3.09 -3.62
N SER A 144 -5.43 2.41 -4.64
CA SER A 144 -6.04 1.20 -5.21
C SER A 144 -5.06 0.04 -5.35
N ASN A 145 -3.76 0.31 -5.33
CA ASN A 145 -2.69 -0.68 -5.47
C ASN A 145 -1.78 -0.65 -4.23
N VAL A 146 -2.36 -1.04 -3.09
CA VAL A 146 -1.72 -1.02 -1.77
C VAL A 146 -2.05 -2.28 -1.00
N ILE A 147 -1.20 -2.62 -0.04
CA ILE A 147 -1.42 -3.72 0.90
C ILE A 147 -1.93 -3.13 2.22
N PRO A 148 -3.20 -3.37 2.59
CA PRO A 148 -3.73 -2.96 3.88
C PRO A 148 -3.33 -3.94 4.98
N SER A 149 -2.92 -3.42 6.12
CA SER A 149 -2.76 -4.16 7.38
C SER A 149 -3.68 -3.62 8.45
N GLU A 150 -3.88 -4.39 9.51
CA GLU A 150 -4.62 -3.93 10.69
C GLU A 150 -3.96 -2.66 11.27
N PRO A 151 -4.78 -1.70 11.76
CA PRO A 151 -4.31 -0.42 12.26
C PRO A 151 -3.60 -0.52 13.62
#